data_AF-A0A9X9F0N2-F1
#
_entry.id   AF-A0A9X9F0N2-F1
#
_cell.length_a   1.000
_cell.length_b   1.000
_cell.length_c   1.000
_cell.angle_alpha   90.00
_cell.angle_beta   90.00
_cell.angle_gamma   90.00
#
_symmetry.space_group_name_H-M   'P 1'
#
loop_
_entity.id
_entity.type
_entity.pdbx_description
1 polymer ?
#
loop_
_entity_poly.entity_id
_entity_poly.type
_entity_poly.pdbx_seq_one_letter_code
_entity_poly.pdbx_strand_id
1 'polypeptide(L)'
;MVGMLVSISIFRSSGALDAMISVMKPMLDLIHVPAEIVPLALIRPISGSAGLSITTDLIATYGPDSFIGRLASTMQGSTDTTFYILTVYFGAVGIRKMG
;
A
#
# COMPACT_ATOMS: atom_id res chain seq x y z
N MET A 1 2.71 -14.05 6.67
CA MET A 1 2.50 -12.72 7.30
C MET A 1 3.76 -12.20 7.97
N VAL A 2 4.46 -13.01 8.79
CA VAL A 2 5.73 -12.62 9.43
C VAL A 2 6.76 -12.08 8.43
N GLY A 3 7.00 -12.79 7.31
CA GLY A 3 7.98 -12.34 6.29
C GLY A 3 7.65 -10.98 5.65
N MET A 4 6.37 -10.60 5.60
CA MET A 4 5.95 -9.32 5.03
C MET A 4 6.16 -8.18 6.01
N LEU A 5 5.81 -8.38 7.28
CA LEU A 5 6.11 -7.43 8.36
C LEU A 5 7.62 -7.21 8.51
N VAL A 6 8.41 -8.29 8.39
CA VAL A 6 9.88 -8.23 8.39
C VAL A 6 10.40 -7.48 7.16
N SER A 7 9.84 -7.73 5.98
CA SER A 7 10.24 -7.01 4.77
C SER A 7 9.94 -5.52 4.90
N ILE A 8 8.76 -5.14 5.41
CA ILE A 8 8.36 -3.74 5.62
C ILE A 8 9.27 -3.07 6.67
N SER A 9 9.57 -3.75 7.78
CA SER A 9 10.43 -3.19 8.82
C SER A 9 11.85 -2.95 8.32
N ILE A 10 12.40 -3.87 7.52
CA ILE A 10 13.69 -3.71 6.84
C ILE A 10 13.62 -2.57 5.81
N PHE A 11 12.56 -2.50 5.02
CA PHE A 11 12.38 -1.45 4.00
C PHE A 11 12.30 -0.06 4.61
N ARG A 12 11.69 0.06 5.79
CA ARG A 12 11.61 1.29 6.58
C ARG A 12 12.93 1.63 7.26
N SER A 13 13.58 0.65 7.91
CA SER A 13 14.84 0.89 8.63
C SER A 13 16.05 1.12 7.72
N SER A 14 16.01 0.58 6.50
CA SER A 14 17.05 0.77 5.47
C SER A 14 17.05 2.16 4.84
N GLY A 15 16.03 2.99 5.10
CA GLY A 15 15.87 4.29 4.44
C GLY A 15 15.49 4.20 2.96
N ALA A 16 15.22 2.99 2.42
CA ALA A 16 14.75 2.81 1.05
C ALA A 16 13.39 3.49 0.84
N LEU A 17 12.53 3.43 1.87
CA LEU A 17 11.27 4.13 1.93
C LEU A 17 11.48 5.66 1.86
N ASP A 18 12.40 6.20 2.64
CA ASP A 18 12.72 7.63 2.64
C ASP A 18 13.31 8.11 1.31
N ALA A 19 14.15 7.28 0.67
CA ALA A 19 14.69 7.56 -0.66
C ALA A 19 13.58 7.60 -1.72
N MET A 20 12.67 6.63 -1.72
CA MET A 20 11.52 6.59 -2.64
C MET A 20 10.58 7.77 -2.39
N ILE A 21 10.32 8.09 -1.13
CA ILE A 21 9.55 9.26 -0.71
C ILE A 21 10.21 10.54 -1.19
N SER A 22 11.53 10.69 -1.08
CA SER A 22 12.24 11.92 -1.49
C SER A 22 12.11 12.20 -2.99
N VAL A 23 12.07 11.14 -3.82
CA VAL A 23 11.87 11.23 -5.26
C VAL A 23 10.42 11.58 -5.61
N MET A 24 9.46 11.02 -4.86
CA MET A 24 8.03 11.28 -5.06
C MET A 24 7.52 12.55 -4.36
N LYS A 25 8.30 13.10 -3.42
CA LYS A 25 7.97 14.26 -2.58
C LYS A 25 7.48 15.48 -3.37
N PRO A 26 8.14 15.93 -4.46
CA PRO A 26 7.65 17.08 -5.22
C PRO A 26 6.26 16.84 -5.84
N MET A 27 5.89 15.59 -6.14
CA MET A 27 4.55 15.24 -6.62
C MET A 27 3.54 15.08 -5.47
N LEU A 28 3.97 14.52 -4.34
CA LEU A 28 3.15 14.29 -3.15
C LEU A 28 2.80 15.58 -2.40
N ASP A 29 3.76 16.52 -2.32
CA ASP A 29 3.56 17.84 -1.70
C ASP A 29 2.54 18.67 -2.48
N LEU A 30 2.45 18.48 -3.80
CA LEU A 30 1.45 19.15 -4.64
C LEU A 30 0.01 18.69 -4.32
N ILE A 31 -0.15 17.44 -3.87
CA ILE A 31 -1.45 16.83 -3.54
C ILE A 31 -1.68 16.67 -2.03
N HIS A 32 -0.78 17.18 -1.17
CA HIS A 32 -0.85 17.11 0.29
C HIS A 32 -1.05 15.68 0.86
N VAL A 33 -0.48 14.67 0.19
CA VAL A 33 -0.62 13.27 0.63
C VAL A 33 0.55 12.89 1.55
N PRO A 34 0.28 12.34 2.75
CA PRO A 34 1.34 11.84 3.64
C PRO A 34 2.11 10.71 2.97
N ALA A 35 3.43 10.83 2.98
CA ALA A 35 4.34 9.93 2.28
C ALA A 35 4.30 8.48 2.82
N GLU A 36 3.94 8.34 4.09
CA GLU A 36 3.77 7.08 4.82
C GLU A 36 2.65 6.21 4.24
N ILE A 37 1.68 6.82 3.55
CA ILE A 37 0.55 6.13 2.90
C ILE A 37 0.95 5.54 1.54
N VAL A 38 2.01 6.02 0.91
CA VAL A 38 2.41 5.63 -0.45
C VAL A 38 2.59 4.12 -0.61
N PRO A 39 3.26 3.39 0.31
CA PRO A 39 3.36 1.94 0.21
C PRO A 39 2.00 1.24 0.25
N LEU A 40 1.08 1.71 1.09
CA LEU A 40 -0.28 1.17 1.17
C LEU A 40 -1.04 1.43 -0.14
N ALA A 41 -0.93 2.65 -0.70
CA ALA A 41 -1.58 3.03 -1.96
C ALA A 41 -1.13 2.16 -3.13
N LEU A 42 0.15 1.78 -3.20
CA LEU A 42 0.70 0.95 -4.26
C LEU A 42 0.33 -0.53 -4.09
N ILE A 43 0.37 -1.05 -2.87
CA ILE A 43 0.17 -2.47 -2.59
C ILE A 43 -1.31 -2.86 -2.57
N ARG A 44 -2.19 -1.97 -2.11
CA ARG A 44 -3.62 -2.26 -1.92
C ARG A 44 -4.32 -2.75 -3.20
N PRO A 45 -4.13 -2.14 -4.39
CA PRO A 45 -4.73 -2.63 -5.63
C PRO A 45 -4.20 -4.00 -6.10
N ILE A 46 -3.03 -4.43 -5.63
CA ILE A 46 -2.39 -5.69 -6.01
C ILE A 46 -2.79 -6.82 -5.06
N SER A 47 -2.79 -6.55 -3.76
CA SER A 47 -3.05 -7.56 -2.74
C SER A 47 -3.68 -7.00 -1.47
N GLY A 48 -4.79 -7.61 -1.06
CA GLY A 48 -5.59 -7.15 0.08
C GLY A 48 -4.95 -7.52 1.42
N SER A 49 -4.35 -8.70 1.53
CA SER A 49 -3.66 -9.20 2.73
C SER A 49 -2.33 -8.48 2.96
N ALA A 50 -1.67 -8.08 1.88
CA ALA A 50 -0.48 -7.24 1.91
C ALA A 50 -0.79 -5.82 2.39
N GLY A 51 -1.85 -5.20 1.83
CA GLY A 51 -2.33 -3.89 2.28
C GLY A 51 -2.75 -3.90 3.76
N LEU A 52 -3.37 -5.00 4.22
CA LEU A 52 -3.71 -5.15 5.63
C LEU A 52 -2.48 -5.13 6.54
N SER A 53 -1.42 -5.84 6.15
CA SER A 53 -0.17 -5.90 6.92
C SER A 53 0.48 -4.52 7.06
N ILE A 54 0.49 -3.74 5.97
CA ILE A 54 0.99 -2.35 5.98
C ILE A 54 0.10 -1.46 6.86
N THR A 55 -1.22 -1.60 6.75
CA THR A 55 -2.18 -0.85 7.58
C THR A 55 -1.96 -1.12 9.07
N THR A 56 -1.75 -2.39 9.44
CA THR A 56 -1.46 -2.77 10.84
C THR A 56 -0.13 -2.18 11.31
N ASP A 57 0.90 -2.16 10.47
CA ASP A 57 2.19 -1.53 10.81
C ASP A 57 2.08 -0.01 10.98
N LEU A 58 1.30 0.66 10.12
CA LEU A 58 1.01 2.09 10.24
C LEU A 58 0.25 2.42 11.52
N ILE A 59 -0.78 1.63 11.86
CA ILE A 59 -1.52 1.80 13.12
C ILE A 59 -0.62 1.53 14.33
N ALA A 60 0.24 0.52 14.28
CA ALA A 60 1.18 0.23 15.36
C ALA A 60 2.25 1.32 15.55
N THR A 61 2.63 2.01 14.47
CA THR A 61 3.69 3.03 14.48
C THR A 61 3.17 4.41 14.84
N TYR A 62 2.03 4.83 14.28
CA TYR A 62 1.48 6.18 14.44
C TYR A 62 0.28 6.25 15.38
N GLY A 63 -0.29 5.11 15.76
CA GLY A 63 -1.50 5.01 16.55
C GLY A 63 -2.79 5.09 15.71
N PRO A 64 -3.88 4.46 16.15
CA PRO A 64 -5.15 4.40 15.41
C PRO A 64 -5.84 5.77 15.28
N ASP A 65 -5.71 6.64 16.27
CA ASP A 65 -6.34 7.97 16.28
C ASP A 65 -5.59 9.02 15.46
N SER A 66 -4.40 8.68 14.98
CA SER A 66 -3.61 9.57 14.12
C SER A 66 -4.26 9.76 12.75
N PHE A 67 -3.96 10.88 12.09
CA PHE A 67 -4.40 11.11 10.71
C PHE A 67 -3.97 9.98 9.77
N ILE A 68 -2.73 9.51 9.92
CA ILE A 68 -2.17 8.38 9.15
C ILE A 68 -2.94 7.09 9.43
N GLY A 69 -3.21 6.76 10.70
CA GLY A 69 -3.96 5.58 11.11
C GLY A 69 -5.39 5.56 10.57
N ARG A 70 -6.07 6.71 10.63
CA ARG A 70 -7.41 6.90 10.06
C ARG A 70 -7.41 6.78 8.54
N LEU A 71 -6.48 7.46 7.87
CA LEU A 71 -6.36 7.42 6.42
C LEU A 71 -6.06 6.00 5.92
N ALA A 72 -5.13 5.30 6.57
CA ALA A 72 -4.80 3.92 6.26
C ALA A 72 -6.02 2.99 6.45
N SER A 73 -6.78 3.18 7.52
CA SER A 73 -8.02 2.42 7.78
C SER A 73 -9.09 2.68 6.72
N THR A 74 -9.28 3.94 6.31
CA THR A 74 -10.22 4.30 5.23
C THR A 74 -9.79 3.67 3.91
N MET A 75 -8.52 3.77 3.52
CA MET A 75 -8.01 3.15 2.28
C MET A 75 -8.16 1.62 2.30
N GLN A 76 -7.86 1.00 3.45
CA GLN A 76 -7.98 -0.44 3.61
C GLN A 76 -9.44 -0.91 3.52
N GLY A 77 -10.41 -0.09 3.95
CA GLY A 77 -11.84 -0.40 3.87
C GLY A 77 -12.51 -0.03 2.55
N SER A 78 -12.06 1.01 1.86
CA SER A 78 -12.74 1.58 0.68
C SER A 78 -12.20 1.10 -0.66
N THR A 79 -11.01 0.50 -0.72
CA THR A 79 -10.36 0.12 -1.98
C THR A 79 -10.30 -1.39 -2.14
N ASP A 80 -10.72 -1.91 -3.29
CA ASP A 80 -10.59 -3.32 -3.68
C ASP A 80 -9.21 -3.67 -4.26
N THR A 81 -8.99 -4.95 -4.55
CA THR A 81 -7.75 -5.46 -5.17
C THR A 81 -7.84 -5.44 -6.69
N THR A 82 -7.90 -4.25 -7.29
CA THR A 82 -8.21 -4.06 -8.73
C THR A 82 -7.38 -4.94 -9.67
N PHE A 83 -6.05 -5.04 -9.52
CA PHE A 83 -5.23 -5.87 -10.42
C PHE A 83 -5.48 -7.37 -10.22
N TYR A 84 -5.71 -7.79 -8.97
CA TYR A 84 -6.09 -9.17 -8.68
C TYR A 84 -7.45 -9.50 -9.31
N ILE A 85 -8.43 -8.61 -9.13
CA ILE A 85 -9.77 -8.71 -9.73
C ILE A 85 -9.63 -8.82 -11.25
N LEU A 86 -8.92 -7.91 -11.92
CA LEU A 86 -8.70 -7.97 -13.36
C LEU A 86 -8.09 -9.31 -13.80
N THR A 87 -7.08 -9.79 -13.08
CA THR A 87 -6.42 -11.07 -13.39
C THR A 87 -7.39 -12.25 -13.26
N VAL A 88 -8.21 -12.28 -12.20
CA VAL A 88 -9.19 -13.33 -11.98
C VAL A 88 -10.30 -13.29 -13.03
N TYR A 89 -10.84 -12.12 -13.35
CA TYR A 89 -11.89 -11.98 -14.36
C TYR A 89 -11.38 -12.33 -15.76
N PHE A 90 -10.22 -11.82 -16.18
CA PHE A 90 -9.63 -12.19 -17.48
C PHE A 90 -9.24 -13.66 -17.54
N GLY A 91 -8.74 -14.23 -16.43
CA GLY A 91 -8.45 -15.65 -16.31
C GLY A 91 -9.70 -16.53 -16.42
N ALA A 92 -10.80 -16.15 -15.76
CA ALA A 92 -12.07 -16.87 -15.79
C ALA A 92 -12.73 -16.85 -17.17
N VAL A 93 -12.60 -15.74 -17.92
CA VAL A 93 -13.07 -15.61 -19.31
C VAL A 93 -12.09 -16.22 -20.32
N GLY A 94 -10.93 -16.72 -19.85
CA GLY A 94 -9.95 -17.41 -20.70
C GLY A 94 -9.14 -16.49 -21.62
N ILE A 95 -9.07 -15.20 -21.31
CA ILE A 95 -8.28 -14.23 -22.10
C ILE A 95 -6.80 -14.48 -21.82
N ARG A 96 -6.11 -15.10 -22.79
CA ARG A 96 -4.69 -15.50 -22.71
C ARG A 96 -3.77 -14.62 -23.54
N LYS A 97 -4.33 -13.71 -24.35
CA LYS A 97 -3.61 -12.72 -25.16
C LYS A 97 -4.43 -11.43 -25.21
N MET A 98 -3.91 -10.37 -24.60
CA MET A 98 -4.15 -9.01 -25.11
C MET A 98 -3.03 -8.78 -26.11
N GLY A 99 -3.39 -8.66 -27.39
CA GLY A 99 -2.47 -8.21 -28.43
C GLY A 99 -2.09 -6.75 -28.22
#